data_AF-A0A3N0Z8V4-F1
#
_entry.id   AF-A0A3N0Z8V4-F1
#
_cell.length_a   1.000
_cell.length_b   1.000
_cell.length_c   1.000
_cell.angle_alpha   90.00
_cell.angle_beta   90.00
_cell.angle_gamma   90.00
#
_symmetry.space_group_name_H-M   'P 1'
#
loop_
_entity.id
_entity.type
_entity.pdbx_description
1 polymer ?
#
loop_
_entity_poly.entity_id
_entity_poly.type
_entity_poly.pdbx_seq_one_letter_code
_entity_poly.pdbx_strand_id
1 'polypeptide(L)'
;MHRCTNAANHVSISTARGFSSFILRATKANSLKPTTVDLHVDGITDICTKEQDINFVFTGFSVMGTVLSKGHLLGPSGVEVSLRKAGEDDVLQSVLTQAGGQ
;
A
#
# COMPACT_ATOMS: atom_id res chain seq x y z
N MET A 1 -29.68 11.90 4.93
CA MET A 1 -28.57 11.15 4.32
C MET A 1 -27.31 11.64 5.01
N HIS A 2 -26.59 10.79 5.73
CA HIS A 2 -25.26 11.17 6.24
C HIS A 2 -24.24 10.82 5.17
N ARG A 3 -23.41 11.80 4.81
CA ARG A 3 -22.43 11.70 3.73
C ARG A 3 -21.05 11.77 4.36
N CYS A 4 -20.38 10.62 4.44
CA CYS A 4 -18.95 10.60 4.77
C CYS A 4 -18.19 10.96 3.49
N THR A 5 -17.47 12.06 3.49
CA THR A 5 -16.67 12.50 2.33
C THR A 5 -15.22 12.60 2.79
N ASN A 6 -14.33 11.79 2.21
CA ASN A 6 -12.89 11.89 2.48
C ASN A 6 -12.27 12.92 1.54
N ALA A 7 -11.62 13.95 2.10
CA ALA A 7 -11.05 15.06 1.33
C ALA A 7 -9.84 14.63 0.48
N ALA A 8 -9.18 13.52 0.84
CA ALA A 8 -7.96 13.06 0.16
C ALA A 8 -8.22 12.16 -1.07
N ASN A 9 -9.37 11.47 -1.16
CA ASN A 9 -9.61 10.45 -2.20
C ASN A 9 -11.04 10.42 -2.80
N HIS A 10 -11.87 11.44 -2.56
CA HIS A 10 -13.21 11.53 -3.18
C HIS A 10 -14.14 10.32 -2.87
N VAL A 11 -13.92 9.63 -1.75
CA VAL A 11 -14.79 8.53 -1.29
C VAL A 11 -16.04 9.14 -0.65
N SER A 12 -17.20 8.95 -1.29
CA SER A 12 -18.50 9.35 -0.75
C SER A 12 -19.28 8.12 -0.29
N ILE A 13 -19.36 7.88 1.02
CA ILE A 13 -20.27 6.87 1.59
C ILE A 13 -21.57 7.58 1.97
N SER A 14 -22.67 7.13 1.37
CA SER A 14 -24.02 7.66 1.62
C SER A 14 -24.84 6.59 2.33
N THR A 15 -25.07 6.74 3.63
CA THR A 15 -25.83 5.75 4.40
C THR A 15 -27.27 6.24 4.60
N ALA A 16 -28.24 5.38 4.31
CA ALA A 16 -29.64 5.57 4.73
C ALA A 16 -29.78 5.15 6.20
N ARG A 17 -30.47 5.96 7.02
CA ARG A 17 -30.53 5.91 8.50
C ARG A 17 -30.38 4.49 9.08
N GLY A 18 -29.38 4.33 9.95
CA GLY A 18 -29.11 3.09 10.70
C GLY A 18 -27.62 2.92 11.00
N PHE A 19 -27.31 2.19 12.08
CA PHE A 19 -25.97 1.68 12.37
C PHE A 19 -25.49 0.88 11.17
N SER A 20 -24.46 1.37 10.47
CA SER A 20 -23.89 0.69 9.31
C SER A 20 -22.39 0.59 9.46
N SER A 21 -21.88 -0.64 9.42
CA SER A 21 -20.44 -0.92 9.42
C SER A 21 -19.98 -1.13 7.99
N PHE A 22 -18.94 -0.41 7.61
CA PHE A 22 -18.32 -0.48 6.30
C PHE A 22 -16.87 -0.91 6.45
N ILE A 23 -16.41 -1.71 5.51
CA ILE A 23 -15.01 -2.09 5.41
C ILE A 23 -14.42 -1.40 4.19
N LEU A 24 -13.58 -0.39 4.43
CA LEU A 24 -12.86 0.30 3.38
C LEU A 24 -11.59 -0.46 3.03
N ARG A 25 -11.39 -0.75 1.75
CA ARG A 25 -10.22 -1.49 1.24
C ARG A 25 -9.43 -0.65 0.25
N ALA A 26 -8.12 -0.56 0.46
CA ALA A 26 -7.21 0.05 -0.52
C ALA A 26 -6.96 -0.93 -1.68
N THR A 27 -7.31 -0.55 -2.91
CA THR A 27 -7.23 -1.42 -4.10
C THR A 27 -5.83 -1.50 -4.72
N LYS A 28 -4.95 -0.51 -4.47
CA LYS A 28 -3.52 -0.52 -4.86
C LYS A 28 -2.63 -1.07 -3.74
N ALA A 29 -2.75 -2.39 -3.58
CA ALA A 29 -1.91 -3.41 -2.92
C ALA A 29 -0.56 -3.06 -2.25
N ASN A 30 -0.29 -3.78 -1.14
CA ASN A 30 0.95 -3.99 -0.34
C ASN A 30 1.69 -2.75 0.23
N SER A 31 1.56 -1.63 -0.45
CA SER A 31 2.26 -0.36 -0.24
C SER A 31 1.48 0.63 0.62
N LEU A 32 0.24 0.31 1.00
CA LEU A 32 -0.62 1.16 1.82
C LEU A 32 -0.94 0.44 3.14
N LYS A 33 -0.77 1.15 4.26
CA LYS A 33 -1.14 0.67 5.60
C LYS A 33 -2.07 1.66 6.31
N PRO A 34 -3.11 1.18 7.00
CA PRO A 34 -3.60 -0.20 6.97
C PRO A 34 -4.26 -0.55 5.62
N THR A 35 -4.26 -1.82 5.22
CA THR A 35 -4.91 -2.26 3.96
C THR A 35 -6.44 -2.21 4.06
N THR A 36 -6.96 -2.16 5.28
CA THR A 36 -8.38 -2.18 5.59
C THR A 36 -8.65 -1.34 6.82
N VAL A 37 -9.74 -0.56 6.77
CA VAL A 37 -10.23 0.23 7.91
C VAL A 37 -11.69 -0.16 8.15
N ASP A 38 -11.99 -0.54 9.39
CA ASP A 38 -13.37 -0.72 9.84
C ASP A 38 -13.96 0.65 10.16
N LEU A 39 -15.07 0.97 9.50
CA LEU A 39 -15.77 2.23 9.65
C LEU A 39 -17.14 1.96 10.24
N HIS A 40 -17.35 2.45 11.45
CA HIS A 40 -18.65 2.44 12.10
C HIS A 40 -19.33 3.80 11.94
N VAL A 41 -20.53 3.83 11.35
CA VAL A 41 -21.32 5.06 11.19
C VAL A 41 -22.58 4.97 12.06
N ASP A 42 -22.62 5.78 13.12
CA ASP A 42 -23.69 5.83 14.14
C ASP A 42 -24.47 7.17 14.14
N GLY A 43 -23.95 8.18 13.45
CA GLY A 43 -24.47 9.54 13.32
C GLY A 43 -24.19 10.45 14.53
N ILE A 44 -23.40 10.01 15.51
CA ILE A 44 -23.18 10.75 16.76
C ILE A 44 -21.70 10.78 17.15
N THR A 45 -21.04 9.61 17.21
CA THR A 45 -19.66 9.48 17.67
C THR A 45 -18.69 9.01 16.60
N ASP A 46 -19.19 8.69 15.41
CA ASP A 46 -18.39 8.25 14.28
C ASP A 46 -17.44 9.32 13.72
N ILE A 47 -16.43 8.84 13.01
CA ILE A 47 -15.39 9.68 12.40
C ILE A 47 -15.94 10.64 11.35
N CYS A 48 -17.09 10.34 10.73
CA CYS A 48 -17.71 11.20 9.73
C CYS A 48 -18.41 12.40 10.39
N THR A 49 -19.03 12.18 11.54
CA THR A 49 -19.71 13.20 12.36
C THR A 49 -18.68 14.12 13.04
N LYS A 50 -17.48 13.59 13.31
CA LYS A 50 -16.34 14.35 13.85
C LYS A 50 -15.47 15.03 12.79
N GLU A 51 -15.86 14.97 11.51
CA GLU A 51 -15.08 15.50 10.38
C GLU A 51 -13.61 15.02 10.35
N GLN A 52 -13.37 13.79 10.80
CA GLN A 52 -12.04 13.19 10.82
C GLN A 52 -11.77 12.42 9.53
N ASP A 53 -10.58 12.62 8.96
CA ASP A 53 -10.15 11.93 7.75
C ASP A 53 -9.71 10.49 8.02
N ILE A 54 -10.08 9.62 7.08
CA ILE A 54 -9.55 8.25 7.00
C ILE A 54 -8.25 8.30 6.20
N ASN A 55 -7.13 8.15 6.91
CA ASN A 55 -5.81 8.21 6.29
C ASN A 55 -5.27 6.81 5.99
N PHE A 56 -4.76 6.64 4.77
CA PHE A 56 -3.95 5.49 4.37
C PHE A 56 -2.50 5.97 4.20
N VAL A 57 -1.57 5.33 4.89
CA VAL A 57 -0.15 5.68 4.82
C VAL A 57 0.52 4.89 3.70
N PHE A 58 1.15 5.58 2.76
CA PHE A 58 2.02 4.94 1.78
C PHE A 58 3.33 4.53 2.45
N THR A 59 3.58 3.23 2.53
CA THR A 59 4.73 2.62 3.21
C THR A 59 5.87 2.22 2.26
N GLY A 60 5.69 2.31 0.94
CA GLY A 60 6.77 2.05 -0.02
C GLY A 60 6.32 1.35 -1.29
N PHE A 61 7.25 0.91 -2.12
CA PHE A 61 6.98 0.19 -3.37
C PHE A 61 7.81 -1.10 -3.41
N SER A 62 7.41 -2.07 -4.23
CA SER A 62 8.18 -3.28 -4.47
C SER A 62 8.80 -3.24 -5.85
N VAL A 63 10.08 -3.58 -5.95
CA VAL A 63 10.79 -3.78 -7.22
C VAL A 63 11.01 -5.28 -7.38
N MET A 64 10.53 -5.83 -8.49
CA MET A 64 10.65 -7.25 -8.81
C MET A 64 11.27 -7.38 -10.21
N GLY A 65 12.16 -8.36 -10.37
CA GLY A 65 12.86 -8.62 -11.63
C GLY A 65 13.71 -9.87 -11.55
N THR A 66 14.42 -10.17 -12.63
CA THR A 66 15.31 -11.32 -12.72
C THR A 66 16.64 -10.86 -13.32
N VAL A 67 17.75 -11.25 -12.70
CA VAL A 67 19.10 -10.98 -13.21
C VAL A 67 19.40 -11.98 -14.31
N LEU A 68 19.83 -11.52 -15.49
CA LEU A 68 20.18 -12.40 -16.61
C LEU A 68 21.65 -12.27 -16.97
N SER A 69 22.28 -13.41 -17.26
CA SER A 69 23.61 -13.44 -17.86
C SER A 69 23.53 -13.15 -19.37
N LYS A 70 24.50 -12.40 -19.90
CA LYS A 70 24.54 -12.07 -21.33
C LYS A 70 24.50 -13.36 -22.17
N GLY A 71 23.56 -13.42 -23.12
CA GLY A 71 23.38 -14.56 -24.02
C GLY A 71 22.71 -15.80 -23.41
N HIS A 72 22.21 -15.72 -22.18
CA HIS A 72 21.55 -16.84 -21.50
C HIS A 72 20.08 -16.51 -21.17
N LEU A 73 19.24 -17.54 -21.13
CA LEU A 73 17.82 -17.43 -20.76
C LEU A 73 17.58 -17.51 -19.24
N LEU A 74 18.60 -17.92 -18.47
CA LEU A 74 18.54 -18.09 -17.03
C LEU A 74 19.63 -17.27 -16.35
N GLY A 75 19.30 -16.75 -15.17
CA GLY A 75 20.19 -15.98 -14.34
C GLY A 75 21.06 -16.80 -13.39
N PRO A 76 22.18 -16.23 -12.94
CA PRO A 76 23.03 -16.84 -11.92
C PRO A 76 22.39 -16.76 -10.53
N SER A 77 22.69 -17.74 -9.69
CA SER A 77 22.38 -17.72 -8.25
C SER A 77 23.56 -17.11 -7.48
N GLY A 78 23.27 -16.42 -6.38
CA GLY A 78 24.26 -15.87 -5.46
C GLY A 78 24.84 -14.51 -5.87
N VAL A 79 24.22 -13.81 -6.82
CA VAL A 79 24.60 -12.43 -7.16
C VAL A 79 23.91 -11.49 -6.18
N GLU A 80 24.70 -10.61 -5.56
CA GLU A 80 24.17 -9.57 -4.68
C GLU A 80 23.61 -8.40 -5.49
N VAL A 81 22.35 -8.05 -5.20
CA VAL A 81 21.65 -6.88 -5.75
C VAL A 81 21.32 -5.94 -4.60
N SER A 82 21.86 -4.73 -4.65
CA SER A 82 21.62 -3.71 -3.62
C SER A 82 20.79 -2.54 -4.18
N LEU A 83 19.82 -2.11 -3.39
CA LEU A 83 19.06 -0.88 -3.61
C LEU A 83 19.72 0.26 -2.84
N ARG A 84 20.13 1.29 -3.58
CA ARG A 84 20.79 2.48 -3.03
C ARG A 84 20.09 3.73 -3.54
N LYS A 85 20.17 4.81 -2.77
CA LYS A 85 19.69 6.11 -3.24
C LYS A 85 20.73 6.71 -4.19
N ALA A 86 20.26 7.32 -5.28
CA ALA A 86 21.17 7.93 -6.24
C ALA A 86 22.00 9.03 -5.58
N GLY A 87 23.33 8.93 -5.69
CA GLY A 87 24.27 9.88 -5.11
C GLY A 87 24.58 9.69 -3.61
N GLU A 88 24.02 8.65 -2.97
CA GLU A 88 24.36 8.27 -1.59
C GLU A 88 25.00 6.88 -1.58
N ASP A 89 25.93 6.67 -0.65
CA ASP A 89 26.58 5.37 -0.52
C ASP A 89 25.81 4.36 0.35
N ASP A 90 24.74 4.79 1.01
CA ASP A 90 23.99 3.93 1.92
C ASP A 90 23.17 2.86 1.18
N VAL A 91 23.21 1.64 1.70
CA VAL A 91 22.48 0.49 1.14
C VAL A 91 21.17 0.33 1.89
N LEU A 92 20.06 0.62 1.22
CA LEU A 92 18.72 0.53 1.80
C LEU A 92 18.26 -0.92 1.96
N GLN A 93 18.62 -1.76 0.99
CA GLN A 93 18.28 -3.18 0.98
C GLN A 93 19.26 -3.95 0.10
N SER A 94 19.53 -5.21 0.46
CA SER A 94 20.30 -6.14 -0.36
C SER A 94 19.60 -7.51 -0.42
N VAL A 95 19.72 -8.18 -1.55
CA VAL A 95 19.20 -9.53 -1.78
C VAL A 95 20.18 -10.33 -2.63
N LEU A 96 20.26 -11.64 -2.37
CA LEU A 96 20.99 -12.58 -3.20
C LEU A 96 20.05 -13.25 -4.18
N THR A 97 20.44 -13.29 -5.46
CA THR A 97 19.68 -14.01 -6.47
C THR A 97 19.63 -15.51 -6.17
N GLN A 98 18.53 -16.15 -6.53
CA GLN A 98 18.33 -17.59 -6.45
C GLN A 98 18.56 -18.25 -7.82
N ALA A 99 18.36 -19.57 -7.89
CA ALA A 99 18.41 -20.30 -9.15
C ALA A 99 17.46 -19.67 -10.20
N GLY A 100 17.98 -19.43 -11.40
CA GLY A 100 17.25 -18.73 -12.46
C GLY A 100 17.34 -17.20 -12.40
N GLY A 101 18.01 -16.63 -11.40
CA GLY A 101 18.28 -15.20 -11.25
C GLY A 101 17.20 -14.40 -10.52
N GLN A 102 16.27 -15.07 -9.84
CA GLN A 102 15.16 -14.45 -9.09
C GLN A 102 15.63 -13.82 -7.78
#